data_AF-A0A9E1HA31-F1
#
_entry.id   AF-A0A9E1HA31-F1
#
_cell.length_a   1.000
_cell.length_b   1.000
_cell.length_c   1.000
_cell.angle_alpha   90.00
_cell.angle_beta   90.00
_cell.angle_gamma   90.00
#
_symmetry.space_group_name_H-M   'P 1'
#
loop_
_entity.id
_entity.type
_entity.pdbx_description
1 polymer ?
#
loop_
_entity_poly.entity_id
_entity_poly.type
_entity_poly.pdbx_seq_one_letter_code
_entity_poly.pdbx_strand_id
1 'polypeptide(L)'
;HTHDVKKYAMRLGLFALLSEIPFDLAFSSKILEFNYQNVFFTLFIGLLTMIAYRAVEEKEEWNQALKVILYILIVAAGMALAYFLKTDYAEKGVFCIMVLYIFRKKKMWQIIAGCASFIWETPALFGFIPIAFYNGTRGWKMKYFFYIFYPAHLLILYLLCYFMGISGYSAV
;
A
#
# COMPACT_ATOMS: atom_id res chain seq x y z
N HIS A 1 -3.29 -22.24 -3.75
CA HIS A 1 -2.93 -22.22 -2.32
C HIS A 1 -3.38 -20.90 -1.70
N THR A 2 -4.70 -20.81 -1.52
CA THR A 2 -5.44 -19.66 -0.98
C THR A 2 -5.27 -19.64 0.54
N HIS A 3 -4.21 -19.01 1.02
CA HIS A 3 -4.16 -18.64 2.43
C HIS A 3 -5.24 -17.56 2.62
N ASP A 4 -6.21 -17.82 3.50
CA ASP A 4 -7.36 -16.96 3.79
C ASP A 4 -7.04 -15.47 3.62
N VAL A 5 -7.53 -14.86 2.54
CA VAL A 5 -7.32 -13.44 2.25
C VAL A 5 -7.82 -12.60 3.43
N LYS A 6 -8.86 -13.07 4.13
CA LYS A 6 -9.37 -12.52 5.39
C LYS A 6 -8.33 -12.50 6.51
N LYS A 7 -7.61 -13.61 6.73
CA LYS A 7 -6.52 -13.68 7.74
C LYS A 7 -5.32 -12.82 7.35
N TYR A 8 -5.08 -12.61 6.05
CA TYR A 8 -4.05 -11.68 5.59
C TYR A 8 -4.46 -10.23 5.84
N ALA A 9 -5.69 -9.85 5.47
CA ALA A 9 -6.25 -8.54 5.74
C ALA A 9 -6.24 -8.20 7.24
N MET A 10 -6.70 -9.13 8.10
CA MET A 10 -6.70 -8.93 9.55
C MET A 10 -5.28 -8.69 10.10
N ARG A 11 -4.29 -9.47 9.67
CA ARG A 11 -2.90 -9.25 10.09
C ARG A 11 -2.38 -7.91 9.60
N LEU A 12 -2.64 -7.55 8.35
CA LEU A 12 -2.21 -6.28 7.77
C LEU A 12 -2.82 -5.09 8.53
N GLY A 13 -4.12 -5.14 8.84
CA GLY A 13 -4.78 -4.10 9.64
C GLY A 13 -4.25 -4.02 11.07
N LEU A 14 -3.98 -5.17 11.71
CA LEU A 14 -3.39 -5.19 13.05
C LEU A 14 -1.97 -4.60 13.05
N PHE A 15 -1.18 -4.87 12.02
CA PHE A 15 0.12 -4.22 11.86
C PHE A 15 0.00 -2.73 11.58
N ALA A 16 -0.97 -2.30 10.76
CA ALA A 16 -1.22 -0.88 10.52
C ALA A 16 -1.42 -0.12 11.84
N LEU A 17 -2.30 -0.63 12.72
CA LEU A 17 -2.56 -0.06 14.04
C LEU A 17 -1.34 -0.08 14.96
N LEU A 18 -0.60 -1.20 15.03
CA LEU A 18 0.61 -1.28 15.86
C LEU A 18 1.72 -0.35 15.38
N SER A 19 1.82 -0.15 14.07
CA SER A 19 2.83 0.69 13.43
C SER A 19 2.48 2.18 13.38
N GLU A 20 1.27 2.57 13.77
CA GLU A 20 0.82 3.97 13.90
C GLU A 20 1.56 4.66 15.05
N ILE A 21 1.67 4.00 16.20
CA ILE A 21 2.33 4.54 17.40
C ILE A 21 3.80 4.97 17.12
N PRO A 22 4.70 4.14 16.57
CA PRO A 22 6.07 4.56 16.27
C PRO A 22 6.16 5.54 15.10
N PHE A 23 5.19 5.55 14.20
CA PHE A 23 5.15 6.45 13.04
C PHE A 23 4.80 7.88 13.48
N ASP A 24 3.75 8.05 14.28
CA ASP A 24 3.34 9.35 14.83
C ASP A 24 4.45 9.95 15.71
N LEU A 25 5.14 9.10 16.48
CA LEU A 25 6.27 9.53 17.30
C LEU A 25 7.44 10.06 16.46
N ALA A 26 7.72 9.42 15.32
CA ALA A 26 8.84 9.77 14.46
C ALA A 26 8.60 11.03 13.62
N PHE A 27 7.37 11.23 13.12
CA PHE A 27 7.05 12.34 12.20
C PHE A 27 6.43 13.56 12.88
N SER A 28 5.63 13.34 13.93
CA SER A 28 4.83 14.40 14.59
C SER A 28 5.24 14.65 16.04
N SER A 29 6.13 13.83 16.62
CA SER A 29 6.50 13.87 18.05
C SER A 29 5.29 13.85 19.01
N LYS A 30 4.14 13.36 18.52
CA LYS A 30 2.88 13.20 19.26
C LYS A 30 2.44 11.75 19.15
N ILE A 31 1.70 11.26 20.14
CA ILE A 31 1.37 9.83 20.26
C ILE A 31 0.13 9.44 19.43
N LEU A 32 -0.72 10.41 19.05
CA LEU A 32 -1.95 10.19 18.30
C LEU A 32 -2.24 11.40 17.40
N GLU A 33 -1.70 11.40 16.18
CA GLU A 33 -1.98 12.45 15.20
C GLU A 33 -2.69 11.88 13.96
N PHE A 34 -4.01 12.05 13.93
CA PHE A 34 -4.88 11.58 12.85
C PHE A 34 -4.71 12.32 11.51
N ASN A 35 -3.71 13.20 11.38
CA ASN A 35 -3.48 13.96 10.16
C ASN A 35 -2.60 13.25 9.14
N TYR A 36 -1.82 12.24 9.55
CA TYR A 36 -0.92 11.53 8.65
C TYR A 36 -0.82 10.06 9.06
N GLN A 37 -1.38 9.17 8.25
CA GLN A 37 -1.44 7.74 8.56
C GLN A 37 -0.40 6.93 7.80
N ASN A 38 0.11 5.89 8.45
CA ASN A 38 1.14 4.99 7.92
C ASN A 38 0.77 4.32 6.58
N VAL A 39 1.78 4.06 5.73
CA VAL A 39 1.71 3.26 4.47
C VAL A 39 0.90 1.97 4.60
N PHE A 40 0.95 1.30 5.75
CA PHE A 40 0.17 0.07 5.97
C PHE A 40 -1.34 0.28 5.86
N PHE A 41 -1.86 1.47 6.18
CA PHE A 41 -3.27 1.81 5.93
C PHE A 41 -3.56 1.88 4.43
N THR A 42 -2.70 2.52 3.63
CA THR A 42 -2.86 2.55 2.17
C THR A 42 -2.85 1.13 1.58
N LEU A 43 -1.94 0.27 2.04
CA LEU A 43 -1.88 -1.13 1.62
C LEU A 43 -3.12 -1.92 2.03
N PHE A 44 -3.65 -1.68 3.23
CA PHE A 44 -4.86 -2.32 3.73
C PHE A 44 -6.08 -1.92 2.89
N ILE A 45 -6.25 -0.62 2.61
CA ILE A 45 -7.32 -0.11 1.75
C ILE A 45 -7.18 -0.69 0.34
N GLY A 46 -5.99 -0.66 -0.25
CA GLY A 46 -5.74 -1.25 -1.56
C GLY A 46 -6.07 -2.75 -1.62
N LEU A 47 -5.77 -3.49 -0.54
CA LEU A 47 -6.18 -4.89 -0.42
C LEU A 47 -7.71 -5.05 -0.40
N LEU A 48 -8.42 -4.23 0.38
CA LEU A 48 -9.88 -4.26 0.41
C LEU A 48 -10.48 -3.93 -0.97
N THR A 49 -9.93 -2.94 -1.67
CA THR A 49 -10.31 -2.58 -3.04
C THR A 49 -10.08 -3.74 -4.01
N MET A 50 -8.94 -4.45 -3.91
CA MET A 50 -8.68 -5.64 -4.73
C MET A 50 -9.65 -6.79 -4.42
N ILE A 51 -10.00 -7.01 -3.15
CA ILE A 51 -10.98 -8.03 -2.74
C ILE A 51 -12.36 -7.70 -3.33
N ALA A 52 -12.79 -6.44 -3.21
CA ALA A 52 -14.07 -5.99 -3.77
C ALA A 52 -14.08 -6.11 -5.30
N TYR A 53 -13.00 -5.69 -5.97
CA TYR A 53 -12.85 -5.83 -7.42
C TYR A 53 -12.96 -7.29 -7.84
N ARG A 54 -12.26 -8.19 -7.13
CA ARG A 54 -12.31 -9.63 -7.40
C ARG A 54 -13.70 -10.24 -7.17
N ALA A 55 -14.42 -9.78 -6.15
CA ALA A 55 -15.78 -10.25 -5.88
C ALA A 55 -16.75 -9.94 -7.03
N VAL A 56 -16.53 -8.81 -7.73
CA VAL A 56 -17.27 -8.48 -8.97
C VAL A 56 -16.75 -9.29 -10.17
N GLU A 57 -15.44 -9.52 -10.27
CA GLU A 57 -14.83 -10.36 -11.32
C GLU A 57 -15.40 -11.80 -11.31
N GLU A 58 -15.62 -12.37 -10.11
CA GLU A 58 -16.15 -13.75 -9.94
C GLU A 58 -17.64 -13.90 -10.31
N LYS A 59 -18.39 -12.80 -10.45
CA LYS A 59 -19.82 -12.85 -10.81
C LYS A 59 -19.99 -12.83 -12.33
N GLU A 60 -19.78 -13.96 -12.99
CA GLU A 60 -19.81 -14.06 -14.46
C GLU A 60 -21.14 -13.63 -15.08
N GLU A 61 -22.27 -13.93 -14.43
CA GLU A 61 -23.65 -13.71 -14.91
C GLU A 61 -24.09 -12.24 -15.01
N TRP A 62 -23.32 -11.29 -14.46
CA TRP A 62 -23.70 -9.87 -14.50
C TRP A 62 -23.39 -9.21 -15.85
N ASN A 63 -24.24 -8.26 -16.26
CA ASN A 63 -24.03 -7.48 -17.47
C ASN A 63 -22.66 -6.80 -17.48
N GLN A 64 -21.97 -6.86 -18.62
CA GLN A 64 -20.62 -6.28 -18.78
C GLN A 64 -20.59 -4.77 -18.46
N ALA A 65 -21.63 -4.03 -18.86
CA ALA A 65 -21.76 -2.61 -18.53
C ALA A 65 -21.85 -2.35 -17.01
N LEU A 66 -22.61 -3.16 -16.28
CA LEU A 66 -22.73 -3.06 -14.82
C LEU A 66 -21.39 -3.36 -14.13
N LYS A 67 -20.63 -4.35 -14.62
CA LYS A 67 -19.30 -4.66 -14.08
C LYS A 67 -18.33 -3.51 -14.25
N VAL A 68 -18.30 -2.88 -15.43
CA VAL A 68 -17.42 -1.72 -15.69
C VAL A 68 -17.75 -0.56 -14.75
N ILE A 69 -19.04 -0.24 -14.58
CA ILE A 69 -19.49 0.80 -13.64
C ILE A 69 -19.05 0.46 -12.21
N LEU A 70 -19.25 -0.79 -11.77
CA LEU A 70 -18.86 -1.23 -10.44
C LEU A 70 -17.35 -1.20 -10.23
N TYR A 71 -16.53 -1.56 -11.23
CA TYR A 71 -15.08 -1.44 -11.12
C TYR A 71 -14.63 0.00 -10.91
N ILE A 72 -15.20 0.94 -11.68
CA ILE A 72 -14.90 2.36 -11.52
C ILE A 72 -15.31 2.85 -10.13
N LEU A 73 -16.51 2.47 -9.66
CA LEU A 73 -17.00 2.83 -8.33
C LEU A 73 -16.14 2.25 -7.20
N ILE A 74 -15.71 0.99 -7.30
CA ILE A 74 -14.86 0.34 -6.29
C ILE A 74 -13.49 1.03 -6.21
N VAL A 75 -12.87 1.33 -7.34
CA VAL A 75 -11.58 2.02 -7.38
C VAL A 75 -11.73 3.44 -6.85
N ALA A 76 -12.75 4.18 -7.28
CA ALA A 76 -13.03 5.53 -6.79
C ALA A 76 -13.29 5.56 -5.29
N ALA A 77 -14.08 4.60 -4.77
CA ALA A 77 -14.33 4.47 -3.34
C ALA A 77 -13.04 4.17 -2.56
N GLY A 78 -12.19 3.26 -3.06
CA GLY A 78 -10.88 2.97 -2.45
C GLY A 78 -9.96 4.19 -2.40
N MET A 79 -9.90 4.96 -3.50
CA MET A 79 -9.13 6.20 -3.57
C MET A 79 -9.67 7.27 -2.61
N ALA A 80 -11.00 7.47 -2.57
CA ALA A 80 -11.64 8.43 -1.67
C ALA A 80 -11.42 8.07 -0.20
N LEU A 81 -11.49 6.79 0.15
CA LEU A 81 -11.24 6.30 1.50
C LEU A 81 -9.78 6.55 1.92
N ALA A 82 -8.82 6.29 1.03
CA ALA A 82 -7.40 6.57 1.30
C ALA A 82 -7.07 8.07 1.40
N TYR A 83 -7.77 8.91 0.64
CA TYR A 83 -7.67 10.37 0.73
C TYR A 83 -8.26 10.89 2.05
N PHE A 84 -9.45 10.43 2.43
CA PHE A 84 -10.12 10.87 3.66
C PHE A 84 -9.35 10.47 4.92
N LEU A 85 -8.73 9.28 4.89
CA LEU A 85 -7.85 8.80 5.96
C LEU A 85 -6.45 9.44 5.95
N LYS A 86 -6.15 10.32 4.98
CA LYS A 86 -4.84 11.01 4.85
C LYS A 86 -3.65 10.05 5.00
N THR A 87 -3.75 8.90 4.33
CA THR A 87 -2.68 7.91 4.36
C THR A 87 -1.47 8.39 3.56
N ASP A 88 -0.27 7.92 3.91
CA ASP A 88 1.02 8.38 3.36
C ASP A 88 1.05 8.51 1.82
N TYR A 89 0.57 7.47 1.12
CA TYR A 89 0.46 7.47 -0.35
C TYR A 89 -0.95 7.81 -0.86
N ALA A 90 -1.91 8.02 0.03
CA ALA A 90 -3.30 8.44 -0.22
C ALA A 90 -3.94 7.75 -1.46
N GLU A 91 -4.61 8.53 -2.30
CA GLU A 91 -5.25 8.07 -3.54
C GLU A 91 -4.26 7.49 -4.54
N LYS A 92 -3.02 8.00 -4.58
CA LYS A 92 -1.99 7.59 -5.54
C LYS A 92 -1.54 6.16 -5.28
N GLY A 93 -1.39 5.78 -4.02
CA GLY A 93 -1.00 4.42 -3.63
C GLY A 93 -2.06 3.39 -4.00
N VAL A 94 -3.33 3.65 -3.68
CA VAL A 94 -4.44 2.76 -4.07
C VAL A 94 -4.57 2.66 -5.58
N PHE A 95 -4.43 3.79 -6.30
CA PHE A 95 -4.42 3.80 -7.76
C PHE A 95 -3.31 2.90 -8.33
N CYS A 96 -2.07 3.04 -7.84
CA CYS A 96 -0.94 2.22 -8.29
C CYS A 96 -1.17 0.72 -8.05
N ILE A 97 -1.68 0.34 -6.87
CA ILE A 97 -2.03 -1.05 -6.54
C ILE A 97 -3.06 -1.59 -7.54
N MET A 98 -4.10 -0.82 -7.83
CA MET A 98 -5.15 -1.23 -8.75
C MET A 98 -4.69 -1.33 -10.20
N VAL A 99 -3.86 -0.40 -10.68
CA VAL A 99 -3.24 -0.49 -12.02
C VAL A 99 -2.42 -1.78 -12.15
N LEU A 100 -1.53 -2.05 -11.18
CA LEU A 100 -0.73 -3.27 -11.19
C LEU A 100 -1.59 -4.54 -11.09
N TYR A 101 -2.70 -4.48 -10.35
CA TYR A 101 -3.63 -5.61 -10.19
C TYR A 101 -4.47 -5.90 -11.45
N ILE A 102 -4.91 -4.86 -12.16
CA ILE A 102 -5.68 -4.99 -13.41
C ILE A 102 -4.80 -5.60 -14.52
N PHE A 103 -3.57 -5.11 -14.66
CA PHE A 103 -2.63 -5.59 -15.68
C PHE A 103 -1.87 -6.86 -15.27
N ARG A 104 -2.20 -7.48 -14.13
CA ARG A 104 -1.47 -8.65 -13.57
C ARG A 104 -1.29 -9.83 -14.52
N LYS A 105 -2.18 -9.98 -15.52
CA LYS A 105 -2.13 -11.06 -16.51
C LYS A 105 -1.18 -10.77 -17.68
N LYS A 106 -0.83 -9.50 -17.92
CA LYS A 106 0.02 -9.05 -19.04
C LYS A 106 1.21 -8.26 -18.52
N LYS A 107 2.33 -8.96 -18.29
CA LYS A 107 3.56 -8.41 -17.69
C LYS A 107 4.07 -7.12 -18.34
N MET A 108 4.07 -7.05 -19.68
CA MET A 108 4.53 -5.85 -20.40
C MET A 108 3.67 -4.62 -20.08
N TRP A 109 2.35 -4.76 -20.12
CA TRP A 109 1.41 -3.68 -19.78
C TRP A 109 1.47 -3.32 -18.30
N GLN A 110 1.69 -4.30 -17.42
CA GLN A 110 1.87 -4.07 -15.99
C GLN A 110 3.09 -3.19 -15.70
N ILE A 111 4.22 -3.44 -16.37
CA ILE A 111 5.44 -2.63 -16.21
C ILE A 111 5.23 -1.23 -16.77
N ILE A 112 4.68 -1.10 -17.98
CA ILE A 112 4.45 0.21 -18.62
C ILE A 112 3.49 1.06 -17.77
N ALA A 113 2.34 0.50 -17.40
CA ALA A 113 1.35 1.20 -16.60
C ALA A 113 1.85 1.48 -15.18
N GLY A 114 2.65 0.58 -14.61
CA GLY A 114 3.32 0.77 -13.34
C GLY A 114 4.32 1.94 -13.37
N CYS A 115 5.25 1.94 -14.33
CA CYS A 115 6.21 3.04 -14.52
C CYS A 115 5.49 4.39 -14.74
N ALA A 116 4.42 4.40 -15.53
CA ALA A 116 3.62 5.61 -15.74
C ALA A 116 2.97 6.11 -14.43
N SER A 117 2.50 5.19 -13.58
CA SER A 117 1.86 5.52 -12.30
C SER A 117 2.86 6.03 -11.25
N PHE A 118 4.13 5.63 -11.34
CA PHE A 118 5.22 6.02 -10.43
C PHE A 118 6.13 7.13 -10.98
N ILE A 119 5.70 7.86 -12.02
CA ILE A 119 6.55 8.91 -12.64
C ILE A 119 6.93 10.05 -11.68
N TRP A 120 6.14 10.23 -10.61
CA TRP A 120 6.34 11.22 -9.56
C TRP A 120 7.33 10.76 -8.47
N GLU A 121 7.72 9.48 -8.48
CA GLU A 121 8.59 8.84 -7.50
C GLU A 121 9.77 8.19 -8.24
N THR A 122 10.82 8.97 -8.48
CA THR A 122 12.00 8.51 -9.23
C THR A 122 12.68 7.26 -8.64
N PRO A 123 12.75 7.06 -7.30
CA PRO A 123 13.32 5.83 -6.74
C PRO A 123 12.48 4.60 -7.04
N ALA A 124 11.15 4.75 -7.11
CA ALA A 124 10.23 3.65 -7.35
C ALA A 124 10.39 3.05 -8.75
N LEU A 125 10.83 3.84 -9.74
CA LEU A 125 11.09 3.37 -11.10
C LEU A 125 12.17 2.28 -11.16
N PHE A 126 13.19 2.35 -10.30
CA PHE A 126 14.23 1.32 -10.22
C PHE A 126 13.67 -0.04 -9.73
N GLY A 127 12.58 -0.02 -8.96
CA GLY A 127 11.88 -1.23 -8.52
C GLY A 127 11.23 -2.01 -9.67
N PHE A 128 10.98 -1.40 -10.82
CA PHE A 128 10.42 -2.10 -11.98
C PHE A 128 11.44 -2.96 -12.73
N ILE A 129 12.74 -2.72 -12.55
CA ILE A 129 13.81 -3.55 -13.12
C ILE A 129 13.71 -5.00 -12.59
N PRO A 130 13.74 -5.27 -11.28
CA PRO A 130 13.60 -6.63 -10.78
C PRO A 130 12.20 -7.22 -11.05
N ILE A 131 11.15 -6.40 -11.14
CA ILE A 131 9.81 -6.86 -11.55
C ILE A 131 9.83 -7.37 -13.00
N ALA A 132 10.57 -6.70 -13.89
CA ALA A 132 10.75 -7.13 -15.27
C ALA A 132 11.49 -8.48 -15.36
N PHE A 133 12.44 -8.74 -14.47
CA PHE A 133 13.12 -10.04 -14.36
C PHE A 133 12.42 -11.05 -13.44
N TYR A 134 11.22 -10.75 -12.95
CA TYR A 134 10.52 -11.66 -12.04
C TYR A 134 9.96 -12.89 -12.77
N ASN A 135 10.32 -14.07 -12.28
CA ASN A 135 10.03 -15.37 -12.90
C ASN A 135 8.64 -15.93 -12.52
N GLY A 136 7.83 -15.15 -11.79
CA GLY A 136 6.50 -15.59 -11.31
C GLY A 136 6.55 -16.52 -10.10
N THR A 137 7.72 -17.04 -9.73
CA THR A 137 7.91 -17.89 -8.55
C THR A 137 8.09 -17.04 -7.30
N ARG A 138 7.35 -17.40 -6.24
CA ARG A 138 7.44 -16.72 -4.95
C ARG A 138 8.83 -16.94 -4.35
N GLY A 139 9.58 -15.86 -4.13
CA GLY A 139 10.87 -15.87 -3.45
C GLY A 139 10.80 -16.23 -1.96
N TRP A 140 11.88 -15.96 -1.22
CA TRP A 140 12.01 -16.32 0.20
C TRP A 140 10.92 -15.69 1.08
N LYS A 141 10.33 -16.51 1.97
CA LYS A 141 9.22 -16.12 2.85
C LYS A 141 9.73 -15.40 4.11
N MET A 142 10.35 -14.23 3.95
CA MET A 142 10.89 -13.41 5.04
C MET A 142 9.82 -12.48 5.67
N LYS A 143 8.62 -13.01 5.92
CA LYS A 143 7.44 -12.20 6.31
C LYS A 143 7.71 -11.34 7.55
N TYR A 144 8.24 -11.93 8.63
CA TYR A 144 8.46 -11.23 9.90
C TYR A 144 9.58 -10.18 9.80
N PHE A 145 10.60 -10.44 8.99
CA PHE A 145 11.67 -9.49 8.75
C PHE A 145 11.11 -8.19 8.16
N PHE A 146 10.28 -8.28 7.11
CA PHE A 146 9.66 -7.08 6.51
C PHE A 146 8.69 -6.36 7.47
N TYR A 147 7.93 -7.11 8.29
CA TYR A 147 7.01 -6.50 9.26
C TYR A 147 7.73 -5.75 10.38
N ILE A 148 8.87 -6.25 10.85
CA ILE A 148 9.64 -5.62 11.95
C ILE A 148 10.57 -4.52 11.41
N PHE A 149 11.12 -4.71 10.21
CA PHE A 149 12.00 -3.73 9.58
C PHE A 149 11.34 -2.36 9.51
N TYR A 150 10.05 -2.28 9.16
CA TYR A 150 9.33 -1.02 9.03
C TYR A 150 9.32 -0.15 10.31
N PRO A 151 8.74 -0.59 11.44
CA PRO A 151 8.79 0.18 12.68
C PRO A 151 10.22 0.32 13.23
N ALA A 152 11.11 -0.66 13.00
CA ALA A 152 12.47 -0.62 13.52
C ALA A 152 13.32 0.47 12.86
N HIS A 153 13.27 0.64 11.53
CA HIS A 153 14.07 1.68 10.87
C HIS A 153 13.55 3.09 11.19
N LEU A 154 12.22 3.25 11.36
CA LEU A 154 11.62 4.50 11.83
C LEU A 154 12.09 4.86 13.24
N LEU A 155 12.13 3.88 14.15
CA LEU A 155 12.67 4.07 15.50
C LEU A 155 14.16 4.42 15.49
N ILE A 156 14.95 3.79 14.62
CA ILE A 156 16.38 4.11 14.47
C ILE A 156 16.56 5.54 13.96
N LEU A 157 15.77 5.97 12.96
CA LEU A 157 15.80 7.35 12.46
C LEU A 157 15.41 8.34 13.56
N TYR A 158 14.35 8.06 14.31
CA TYR A 158 13.94 8.88 15.45
C TYR A 158 15.05 8.99 16.50
N LEU A 159 15.67 7.87 16.89
CA LEU A 159 16.78 7.87 17.85
C LEU A 159 17.98 8.66 17.33
N LEU A 160 18.34 8.54 16.06
CA LEU A 160 19.40 9.34 15.45
C LEU A 160 19.08 10.84 15.49
N CYS A 161 17.86 11.24 15.10
CA CYS A 161 17.39 12.63 15.19
C CYS A 161 17.39 13.16 16.62
N TYR A 162 17.03 12.31 17.59
CA TYR A 162 17.07 12.62 19.01
C TYR A 162 18.51 12.83 19.51
N PHE A 163 19.44 11.92 19.18
CA PHE A 163 20.85 12.06 19.53
C PHE A 163 21.52 13.26 18.84
N MET A 164 21.06 13.66 17.66
CA MET A 164 21.53 14.84 16.95
C MET A 164 20.91 16.16 17.46
N GLY A 165 19.94 16.10 18.39
CA GLY A 165 19.28 17.30 18.95
C GLY A 165 18.30 18.00 18.00
N ILE A 166 17.89 17.33 16.92
CA ILE A 166 16.99 17.86 15.86
C ILE A 166 15.52 17.44 16.12
N SER A 167 15.24 16.75 17.24
CA SER A 167 13.92 16.16 17.56
C SER A 167 12.75 17.16 17.67
N GLY A 168 12.98 18.47 17.54
CA GLY A 168 11.95 19.50 17.50
C GLY A 168 11.52 19.93 16.09
N TYR A 169 12.21 19.49 15.03
CA TYR A 169 11.82 19.81 13.65
C TYR A 169 10.88 18.72 13.14
N SER A 170 9.61 19.07 12.97
CA SER A 170 8.63 18.22 12.27
C SER A 170 9.17 17.96 10.87
N ALA A 171 9.31 16.68 10.48
CA ALA A 171 9.76 16.28 9.15
C ALA A 171 8.62 16.40 8.10
N VAL A 172 7.80 17.45 8.23
CA VAL A 172 6.65 17.78 7.38
C VAL A 172 7.00 19.00 6.55
#